data_AF-A0A7X5WV28-F1
#
_entry.id   AF-A0A7X5WV28-F1
#
_cell.length_a   1.000
_cell.length_b   1.000
_cell.length_c   1.000
_cell.angle_alpha   90.00
_cell.angle_beta   90.00
_cell.angle_gamma   90.00
#
_symmetry.space_group_name_H-M   'P 1'
#
loop_
_entity.id
_entity.type
_entity.pdbx_description
1 polymer ?
#
loop_
_entity_poly.entity_id
_entity_poly.type
_entity_poly.pdbx_seq_one_letter_code
_entity_poly.pdbx_strand_id
1 'polypeptide(L)'
;ALAHALRRTPRAISTPAARAAVEEMAYELVPLKNLPGQIEHLPDEALVSVTASPVKTLDDSLDVCADLIDRGHRPIPHLAARMVEDPEHLKSLARRIKDLGIRRIF
;
A
#
# COMPACT_ATOMS: atom_id res chain seq x y z
N ALA A 1 -47.53 22.49 -10.78
CA ALA A 1 -46.44 23.09 -9.99
C ALA A 1 -46.00 22.10 -8.92
N LEU A 2 -44.71 22.07 -8.57
CA LEU A 2 -44.01 21.14 -7.65
C LEU A 2 -43.64 19.74 -8.20
N ALA A 3 -42.60 19.67 -9.04
CA ALA A 3 -41.81 18.44 -9.19
C ALA A 3 -40.32 18.74 -9.50
N HIS A 4 -39.76 19.79 -8.87
CA HIS A 4 -38.37 20.18 -9.13
C HIS A 4 -37.54 20.54 -7.89
N ALA A 5 -38.01 20.22 -6.68
CA ALA A 5 -37.44 20.75 -5.44
C ALA A 5 -36.53 19.80 -4.65
N LEU A 6 -36.03 18.70 -5.22
CA LEU A 6 -35.16 17.76 -4.48
C LEU A 6 -34.00 17.21 -5.32
N ARG A 7 -33.32 18.05 -6.10
CA ARG A 7 -31.91 17.77 -6.42
C ARG A 7 -31.06 18.54 -5.42
N ARG A 8 -30.80 17.93 -4.27
CA ARG A 8 -29.67 18.36 -3.42
C ARG A 8 -28.40 18.07 -4.21
N THR A 9 -27.84 19.09 -4.85
CA THR A 9 -26.46 19.04 -5.33
C THR A 9 -25.59 18.67 -4.12
N PRO A 10 -24.75 17.61 -4.18
CA PRO A 10 -23.85 17.30 -3.09
C PRO A 10 -22.92 18.49 -2.93
N ARG A 11 -23.07 19.24 -1.83
CA ARG A 11 -22.15 20.32 -1.52
C ARG A 11 -20.88 19.64 -1.04
N ALA A 12 -19.87 19.56 -1.90
CA ALA A 12 -18.53 19.13 -1.51
C ALA A 12 -17.92 20.20 -0.58
N ILE A 13 -18.30 20.17 0.69
CA ILE A 13 -17.58 20.88 1.75
C ILE A 13 -16.62 19.87 2.38
N SER A 14 -15.64 19.38 1.62
CA SER A 14 -14.52 18.71 2.27
C SER A 14 -13.76 19.80 3.02
N THR A 15 -13.72 19.65 4.35
CA THR A 15 -12.90 20.51 5.20
C THR A 15 -11.43 20.35 4.79
N PRO A 16 -10.56 21.34 5.06
CA PRO A 16 -9.12 21.18 4.84
C PRO A 16 -8.57 19.91 5.48
N ALA A 17 -9.03 19.58 6.70
CA ALA A 17 -8.66 18.35 7.40
C ALA A 17 -9.09 17.08 6.65
N ALA A 18 -10.29 17.04 6.08
CA ALA A 18 -10.75 15.89 5.31
C ALA A 18 -9.97 15.69 4.00
N ARG A 19 -9.52 16.78 3.36
CA ARG A 19 -8.65 16.70 2.17
C ARG A 19 -7.27 16.18 2.53
N ALA A 20 -6.65 16.77 3.56
CA ALA A 20 -5.34 16.35 4.05
C ALA A 20 -5.32 14.86 4.42
N ALA A 21 -6.37 14.36 5.08
CA ALA A 21 -6.48 12.94 5.42
C ALA A 21 -6.51 12.00 4.19
N VAL A 22 -7.05 12.46 3.06
CA VAL A 22 -7.06 11.70 1.80
C VAL A 22 -5.74 11.87 1.04
N GLU A 23 -5.16 13.05 1.05
CA GLU A 23 -3.86 13.34 0.41
C GLU A 23 -2.71 12.58 1.08
N GLU A 24 -2.78 12.33 2.39
CA GLU A 24 -1.78 11.61 3.17
C GLU A 24 -2.10 10.12 3.37
N MET A 25 -3.17 9.61 2.74
CA MET A 25 -3.58 8.22 2.94
C MET A 25 -2.60 7.22 2.34
N ALA A 26 -2.56 6.02 2.90
CA ALA A 26 -1.85 4.89 2.31
C ALA A 26 -2.81 4.06 1.42
N TYR A 27 -2.26 3.50 0.35
CA TYR A 27 -2.95 2.54 -0.51
C TYR A 27 -2.51 1.12 -0.13
N GLU A 28 -3.45 0.18 -0.04
CA GLU A 28 -3.12 -1.23 0.23
C GLU A 28 -3.12 -2.03 -1.07
N LEU A 29 -2.02 -2.74 -1.34
CA LEU A 29 -1.94 -3.73 -2.40
C LEU A 29 -1.92 -5.14 -1.82
N VAL A 30 -2.85 -5.95 -2.31
CA VAL A 30 -2.89 -7.39 -2.04
C VAL A 30 -2.20 -8.12 -3.21
N PRO A 31 -1.15 -8.93 -2.97
CA PRO A 31 -0.41 -9.65 -4.02
C PRO A 31 -1.21 -10.74 -4.77
N LEU A 32 -2.17 -10.30 -5.58
CA LEU A 32 -3.00 -11.14 -6.45
C LEU A 32 -2.46 -11.14 -7.89
N LYS A 33 -3.00 -12.03 -8.73
CA LYS A 33 -2.53 -12.23 -10.12
C LYS A 33 -2.57 -10.97 -10.98
N ASN A 34 -3.53 -10.08 -10.73
CA ASN A 34 -3.71 -8.84 -11.49
C ASN A 34 -2.90 -7.65 -10.93
N LEU A 35 -2.11 -7.84 -9.86
CA LEU A 35 -1.35 -6.78 -9.20
C LEU A 35 -0.55 -5.88 -10.16
N PRO A 36 0.21 -6.40 -11.16
CA PRO A 36 1.00 -5.55 -12.03
C PRO A 36 0.17 -4.48 -12.75
N GLY A 37 -1.04 -4.83 -13.19
CA GLY A 37 -1.94 -3.86 -13.83
C GLY A 37 -2.62 -2.90 -12.85
N GLN A 38 -2.61 -3.20 -11.54
CA GLN A 38 -3.17 -2.30 -10.52
C GLN A 38 -2.17 -1.23 -10.08
N ILE A 39 -0.87 -1.52 -10.12
CA ILE A 39 0.19 -0.56 -9.77
C ILE A 39 0.11 0.69 -10.67
N GLU A 40 -0.26 0.51 -11.95
CA GLU A 40 -0.45 1.59 -12.93
C GLU A 40 -1.57 2.59 -12.56
N HIS A 41 -2.39 2.29 -11.55
CA HIS A 41 -3.47 3.17 -11.07
C HIS A 41 -3.09 3.93 -9.79
N LEU A 42 -1.90 3.70 -9.23
CA LEU A 42 -1.43 4.43 -8.07
C LEU A 42 -1.13 5.89 -8.43
N PRO A 43 -1.39 6.83 -7.52
CA PRO A 43 -0.81 8.16 -7.64
C PRO A 43 0.72 8.11 -7.57
N ASP A 44 1.36 9.10 -8.19
CA ASP A 44 2.80 9.29 -8.10
C ASP A 44 3.26 9.33 -6.64
N GLU A 45 4.41 8.70 -6.36
CA GLU A 45 5.04 8.66 -5.04
C GLU A 45 4.13 8.14 -3.90
N ALA A 46 3.06 7.40 -4.22
CA ALA A 46 2.13 6.85 -3.24
C ALA A 46 2.83 6.12 -2.07
N LEU A 47 2.27 6.28 -0.88
CA LEU A 47 2.58 5.44 0.27
C LEU A 47 1.75 4.15 0.15
N VAL A 48 2.41 3.00 0.09
CA VAL A 48 1.75 1.75 -0.30
C VAL A 48 2.02 0.65 0.72
N SER A 49 1.00 0.18 1.44
CA SER A 49 1.12 -1.06 2.20
C SER A 49 1.03 -2.27 1.28
N VAL A 50 1.87 -3.27 1.53
CA VAL A 50 1.89 -4.54 0.78
C VAL A 50 1.52 -5.67 1.71
N THR A 51 0.35 -6.27 1.47
CA THR A 51 -0.19 -7.34 2.32
C THR A 51 0.70 -8.60 2.28
N ALA A 52 0.99 -9.15 3.46
CA ALA A 52 1.56 -10.50 3.61
C ALA A 52 0.49 -11.55 3.23
N SER A 53 0.44 -11.91 1.96
CA SER A 53 -0.52 -12.89 1.45
C SER A 53 -0.16 -14.30 1.94
N PRO A 54 -1.11 -15.08 2.51
CA PRO A 54 -0.84 -16.43 2.99
C PRO A 54 -0.51 -17.44 1.89
N VAL A 55 -0.72 -17.08 0.62
CA VAL A 55 -0.41 -17.92 -0.55
C VAL A 55 0.88 -17.46 -1.25
N LYS A 56 1.64 -16.57 -0.62
CA LYS A 56 2.93 -16.04 -1.08
C LYS A 56 3.96 -16.12 0.04
N THR A 57 5.23 -16.04 -0.31
CA THR A 57 6.29 -15.89 0.70
C THR A 57 6.43 -14.42 1.13
N LEU A 58 7.12 -14.17 2.25
CA LEU A 58 7.49 -12.80 2.62
C LEU A 58 8.50 -12.22 1.61
N ASP A 59 9.37 -13.04 1.04
CA ASP A 59 10.28 -12.64 -0.04
C ASP A 59 9.54 -12.19 -1.30
N ASP A 60 8.49 -12.90 -1.72
CA ASP A 60 7.63 -12.48 -2.85
C ASP A 60 7.02 -11.10 -2.57
N SER A 61 6.66 -10.83 -1.31
CA SER A 61 6.08 -9.54 -0.91
C SER A 61 7.15 -8.43 -0.94
N LEU A 62 8.40 -8.76 -0.59
CA LEU A 62 9.54 -7.84 -0.71
C LEU A 62 9.99 -7.61 -2.16
N ASP A 63 9.75 -8.55 -3.08
CA ASP A 63 9.93 -8.33 -4.53
C ASP A 63 8.96 -7.28 -5.04
N VAL A 64 7.69 -7.33 -4.60
CA VAL A 64 6.70 -6.29 -4.91
C VAL A 64 7.14 -4.94 -4.36
N CYS A 65 7.66 -4.88 -3.13
CA CYS A 65 8.19 -3.64 -2.57
C CYS A 65 9.36 -3.08 -3.41
N ALA A 66 10.26 -3.93 -3.91
CA ALA A 66 11.36 -3.51 -4.77
C ALA A 66 10.85 -2.89 -6.09
N ASP A 67 9.90 -3.55 -6.76
CA ASP A 67 9.26 -3.01 -7.98
C ASP A 67 8.57 -1.66 -7.71
N LEU A 68 7.87 -1.52 -6.58
CA LEU A 68 7.26 -0.26 -6.17
C LEU A 68 8.30 0.86 -5.95
N ILE A 69 9.45 0.54 -5.36
CA ILE A 69 10.56 1.50 -5.17
C ILE A 69 11.15 1.93 -6.50
N ASP A 70 11.38 0.99 -7.42
CA ASP A 70 11.92 1.28 -8.76
C ASP A 70 10.97 2.18 -9.56
N ARG A 71 9.67 2.12 -9.25
CA ARG A 71 8.62 3.00 -9.81
C ARG A 71 8.43 4.32 -9.07
N GLY A 72 9.20 4.56 -8.01
CA GLY A 72 9.17 5.81 -7.22
C GLY A 72 8.14 5.85 -6.09
N HIS A 73 7.46 4.74 -5.79
CA HIS A 73 6.54 4.64 -4.67
C HIS A 73 7.26 4.33 -3.35
N ARG A 74 6.53 4.45 -2.23
CA ARG A 74 7.05 4.28 -0.87
C ARG A 74 6.35 3.08 -0.21
N PRO A 75 6.89 1.86 -0.31
CA PRO A 75 6.22 0.69 0.23
C PRO A 75 6.38 0.53 1.75
N ILE A 76 5.39 -0.14 2.36
CA ILE A 76 5.34 -0.59 3.75
C ILE A 76 5.02 -2.10 3.71
N PRO A 77 6.01 -3.00 3.75
CA PRO A 77 5.74 -4.43 3.76
C PRO A 77 5.08 -4.84 5.06
N HIS A 78 4.06 -5.70 4.96
CA HIS A 78 3.52 -6.41 6.10
C HIS A 78 4.41 -7.62 6.42
N LEU A 79 4.75 -7.84 7.68
CA LEU A 79 5.53 -8.98 8.16
C LEU A 79 4.72 -9.81 9.13
N ALA A 80 3.96 -10.77 8.60
CA ALA A 80 3.22 -11.71 9.45
C ALA A 80 4.20 -12.68 10.14
N ALA A 81 4.39 -12.52 11.46
CA ALA A 81 5.36 -13.30 12.24
C ALA A 81 5.22 -14.83 12.08
N ARG A 82 4.00 -15.33 11.89
CA ARG A 82 3.73 -16.77 11.64
C ARG A 82 4.30 -17.31 10.32
N MET A 83 4.70 -16.44 9.39
CA MET A 83 5.32 -16.78 8.11
C MET A 83 6.85 -16.69 8.17
N VAL A 84 7.41 -16.22 9.30
CA VAL A 84 8.85 -16.25 9.55
C VAL A 84 9.21 -17.67 9.99
N GLU A 85 10.13 -18.28 9.28
CA GLU A 85 10.48 -19.71 9.45
C GLU A 85 11.39 -19.92 10.66
N ASP A 86 12.42 -19.09 10.81
CA ASP A 86 13.41 -19.16 11.88
C ASP A 86 14.15 -17.81 12.09
N PRO A 87 15.04 -17.70 13.11
CA PRO A 87 15.80 -16.47 13.35
C PRO A 87 16.74 -16.05 12.21
N GLU A 88 17.24 -16.97 11.37
CA GLU A 88 18.08 -16.62 10.22
C GLU A 88 17.24 -16.06 9.08
N HIS A 89 16.05 -16.60 8.84
CA HIS A 89 15.06 -16.03 7.92
C HIS A 89 14.70 -14.61 8.35
N LEU A 90 14.44 -14.36 9.64
CA LEU A 90 14.18 -13.00 10.14
C LEU A 90 15.35 -12.04 9.86
N LYS A 91 16.60 -12.47 10.10
CA LYS A 91 17.79 -11.65 9.80
C LYS A 91 17.93 -11.36 8.31
N SER A 92 17.59 -12.32 7.46
CA SER A 92 17.57 -12.15 6.01
C SER A 92 16.55 -11.08 5.59
N LEU A 93 15.31 -11.20 6.05
CA LEU A 93 14.24 -10.23 5.77
C LEU A 93 14.62 -8.83 6.25
N ALA A 94 15.13 -8.70 7.48
CA ALA A 94 15.54 -7.42 8.04
C ALA A 94 16.68 -6.76 7.24
N ARG A 95 17.65 -7.56 6.79
CA ARG A 95 18.74 -7.07 5.93
C ARG A 95 18.20 -6.58 4.60
N ARG A 96 17.34 -7.36 3.96
CA ARG A 96 16.72 -7.01 2.68
C ARG A 96 15.89 -5.72 2.76
N ILE A 97 15.06 -5.57 3.81
CA ILE A 97 14.29 -4.35 4.06
C ILE A 97 15.21 -3.13 4.20
N LYS A 98 16.33 -3.29 4.92
CA LYS A 98 17.33 -2.23 5.09
C LYS A 98 18.03 -1.88 3.77
N ASP A 99 18.41 -2.89 2.99
CA ASP A 99 19.10 -2.70 1.70
C ASP A 99 18.19 -2.03 0.67
N LEU A 100 16.88 -2.31 0.71
CA LEU A 100 15.86 -1.59 -0.05
C LEU A 100 15.59 -0.16 0.46
N GLY A 101 16.19 0.25 1.59
CA GLY A 101 15.98 1.57 2.18
C GLY A 101 14.59 1.77 2.79
N ILE A 102 13.82 0.70 3.03
CA ILE A 102 12.49 0.76 3.61
C ILE A 102 12.60 1.12 5.09
N ARG A 103 11.82 2.14 5.52
CA ARG A 103 11.86 2.69 6.89
C ARG A 103 10.61 2.43 7.71
N ARG A 104 9.56 1.85 7.11
CA ARG A 104 8.30 1.54 7.78
C ARG A 104 7.92 0.10 7.43
N ILE A 105 7.48 -0.65 8.43
CA ILE A 105 6.97 -2.02 8.31
C ILE A 105 5.69 -2.11 9.14
N PHE A 106 4.82 -3.06 8.81
CA PHE A 106 3.59 -3.34 9.56
C PHE A 106 3.52 -4.82 9.98
#